data_AF-A0A9E5WE07-F1
#
_entry.id   AF-A0A9E5WE07-F1
#
_cell.length_a   1.000
_cell.length_b   1.000
_cell.length_c   1.000
_cell.angle_alpha   90.00
_cell.angle_beta   90.00
_cell.angle_gamma   90.00
#
_symmetry.space_group_name_H-M   'P 1'
#
loop_
_entity.id
_entity.type
_entity.pdbx_description
1 polymer ?
#
loop_
_entity_poly.entity_id
_entity_poly.type
_entity_poly.pdbx_seq_one_letter_code
_entity_poly.pdbx_strand_id
1 'polypeptide(L)' 'MPVNSARVEAKVLTLEEVRKLLNTPELLKLQGLRDRAILSTLFFTGCRVSEVCSLKVKDFYEEHENSIIEEYLQF' A
#
# COMPACT_ATOMS: atom_id res chain seq x y z
N MET A 1 7.04 3.30 -36.53
CA MET A 1 7.00 4.20 -35.36
C MET A 1 8.23 3.91 -34.52
N PRO A 2 9.05 4.91 -34.14
CA PRO A 2 10.20 4.65 -33.27
C PRO A 2 9.69 4.40 -31.84
N VAL A 3 10.04 3.24 -31.27
CA VAL A 3 9.78 2.94 -29.86
C VAL A 3 10.77 3.73 -29.01
N ASN A 4 10.26 4.69 -28.24
CA ASN A 4 11.08 5.45 -27.31
C ASN A 4 11.69 4.47 -26.28
N SER A 5 13.00 4.23 -26.40
CA SER A 5 13.77 3.32 -25.55
C SER A 5 14.45 4.05 -24.40
N ALA A 6 14.01 5.27 -24.07
CA ALA A 6 14.44 5.96 -22.86
C ALA A 6 14.05 5.09 -21.66
N ARG A 7 15.06 4.58 -20.93
CA ARG A 7 14.87 3.84 -19.68
C ARG A 7 14.04 4.73 -18.75
N VAL A 8 12.80 4.34 -18.50
CA VAL A 8 11.97 4.99 -17.49
C VAL A 8 12.59 4.64 -16.15
N GLU A 9 13.30 5.59 -15.54
CA GLU A 9 13.80 5.42 -14.17
C GLU A 9 12.61 5.31 -13.22
N ALA A 10 12.46 4.14 -12.62
CA ALA A 10 11.45 3.92 -11.59
C ALA A 10 11.88 4.72 -10.36
N LYS A 11 11.16 5.82 -10.08
CA LYS A 11 11.32 6.54 -8.81
C LYS A 11 10.86 5.64 -7.68
N VAL A 12 11.80 5.28 -6.81
CA VAL A 12 11.56 4.53 -5.59
C VAL A 12 11.44 5.48 -4.42
N LEU A 13 10.50 5.19 -3.51
CA LEU A 13 10.32 5.94 -2.27
C LEU A 13 11.32 5.45 -1.22
N THR A 14 11.90 6.38 -0.48
CA THR A 14 12.66 6.08 0.73
C THR A 14 11.73 5.68 1.87
N LEU A 15 12.28 5.02 2.90
CA LEU A 15 11.49 4.62 4.08
C LEU A 15 10.80 5.79 4.76
N GLU A 16 11.44 6.96 4.81
CA GLU A 16 10.85 8.17 5.41
C GLU A 16 9.67 8.70 4.59
N GLU A 17 9.80 8.71 3.26
CA GLU A 17 8.73 9.13 2.36
C GLU A 17 7.53 8.19 2.45
N VAL A 18 7.77 6.87 2.54
CA VAL A 18 6.71 5.88 2.75
C VAL A 18 6.01 6.12 4.08
N ARG A 19 6.75 6.31 5.18
CA ARG A 19 6.15 6.59 6.50
C ARG A 19 5.29 7.85 6.46
N LYS A 20 5.77 8.92 5.81
CA LYS A 20 5.01 10.15 5.64
C LYS A 20 3.72 9.91 4.84
N LEU A 21 3.79 9.14 3.76
CA LEU A 21 2.65 8.80 2.93
C LEU A 21 1.59 7.99 3.70
N LEU A 22 2.02 6.95 4.44
CA LEU A 22 1.13 6.10 5.24
C LEU A 22 0.47 6.84 6.42
N ASN A 23 1.12 7.88 6.94
CA ASN A 23 0.61 8.71 8.05
C ASN A 23 -0.18 9.96 7.58
N THR A 24 -0.29 10.20 6.27
CA THR A 24 -1.05 11.33 5.74
C THR A 24 -2.58 11.22 5.96
N PRO A 25 -3.23 10.03 5.85
CA PRO A 25 -4.67 9.92 6.00
C PRO A 25 -5.19 10.16 7.43
N GLU A 26 -6.32 10.86 7.56
CA GLU A 26 -6.97 11.19 8.84
C GLU A 26 -7.82 10.02 9.37
N LEU A 27 -7.36 9.35 10.42
CA LEU A 27 -7.98 8.12 10.95
C LEU A 27 -9.34 8.32 11.63
N LEU A 28 -9.69 9.56 11.96
CA LEU A 28 -10.98 9.89 12.56
C LEU A 28 -12.13 9.88 11.55
N LYS A 29 -11.82 9.80 10.24
CA LYS A 29 -12.80 9.75 9.16
C LYS A 29 -12.75 8.39 8.47
N LEU A 30 -13.92 7.88 8.11
CA LEU A 30 -14.05 6.65 7.32
C LEU A 30 -13.22 6.70 6.03
N GLN A 31 -13.16 7.87 5.38
CA GLN A 31 -12.33 8.07 4.21
C GLN A 31 -10.84 7.87 4.51
N GLY A 32 -10.32 8.44 5.61
CA GLY A 32 -8.90 8.29 5.94
C GLY A 32 -8.55 6.87 6.38
N LEU A 33 -9.45 6.15 7.05
CA LEU A 33 -9.29 4.72 7.33
C LEU A 33 -9.17 3.90 6.04
N ARG A 34 -10.06 4.14 5.07
CA ARG A 34 -10.02 3.49 3.75
C ARG A 34 -8.72 3.81 3.01
N ASP A 35 -8.36 5.09 2.96
CA ASP A 35 -7.19 5.55 2.20
C ASP A 35 -5.90 4.98 2.82
N ARG A 36 -5.82 4.89 4.16
CA ARG A 36 -4.71 4.19 4.85
C ARG A 36 -4.70 2.70 4.57
N ALA A 37 -5.84 2.02 4.60
CA ALA A 37 -5.91 0.60 4.29
C ALA A 37 -5.40 0.31 2.86
N ILE A 38 -5.85 1.09 1.86
CA ILE A 38 -5.41 0.96 0.46
C ILE A 38 -3.89 1.18 0.34
N LEU A 39 -3.35 2.24 0.94
CA LEU A 39 -1.92 2.54 0.89
C LEU A 39 -1.08 1.46 1.57
N SER A 40 -1.52 0.98 2.74
CA SER A 40 -0.86 -0.12 3.45
C SER A 40 -0.88 -1.39 2.61
N THR A 41 -2.02 -1.79 2.03
CA THR A 41 -2.11 -2.97 1.17
C THR A 41 -1.16 -2.86 -0.01
N LEU A 42 -1.18 -1.74 -0.74
CA LEU A 42 -0.26 -1.51 -1.87
C LEU A 42 1.21 -1.66 -1.45
N PHE A 43 1.59 -1.10 -0.30
CA PHE A 43 2.97 -1.12 0.15
C PHE A 43 3.42 -2.50 0.67
N PHE A 44 2.59 -3.20 1.44
CA PHE A 44 2.95 -4.48 2.05
C PHE A 44 2.91 -5.65 1.07
N THR A 45 1.94 -5.67 0.15
CA THR A 45 1.79 -6.80 -0.78
C THR A 45 2.48 -6.57 -2.12
N GLY A 46 2.84 -5.32 -2.45
CA GLY A 46 3.40 -4.97 -3.75
C GLY A 46 2.41 -5.16 -4.91
N CYS A 47 1.10 -5.24 -4.62
CA CYS A 47 0.06 -5.39 -5.65
C CYS A 47 -0.01 -4.17 -6.58
N ARG A 48 -0.45 -4.41 -7.82
CA ARG A 48 -0.75 -3.36 -8.79
C ARG A 48 -2.02 -2.62 -8.40
N VAL A 49 -2.11 -1.35 -8.81
CA VAL A 49 -3.29 -0.50 -8.54
C VAL A 49 -4.60 -1.15 -9.00
N SER A 50 -4.61 -1.81 -10.15
CA SER A 50 -5.78 -2.50 -10.68
C SER A 50 -6.24 -3.68 -9.82
N GLU A 51 -5.30 -4.35 -9.15
CA GLU A 51 -5.59 -5.49 -8.27
C GLU A 51 -6.24 -5.00 -6.99
N VAL A 52 -5.69 -3.94 -6.37
CA VAL A 52 -6.27 -3.34 -5.17
C VAL A 52 -7.64 -2.72 -5.45
N CYS A 53 -7.85 -2.10 -6.61
CA CYS A 53 -9.16 -1.57 -7.00
C CYS A 53 -10.22 -2.67 -7.24
N SER A 54 -9.79 -3.88 -7.58
CA SER A 54 -10.70 -5.00 -7.87
C SER A 54 -10.95 -5.90 -6.66
N LEU A 55 -10.24 -5.66 -5.55
CA LEU A 55 -10.29 -6.48 -4.35
C LEU A 55 -11.68 -6.39 -3.69
N LYS A 56 -12.26 -7.54 -3.34
CA LYS A 56 -13.53 -7.62 -2.63
C LYS A 56 -13.30 -8.12 -1.22
N VAL A 57 -14.21 -7.78 -0.31
CA VAL A 57 -14.17 -8.24 1.09
C VAL A 57 -14.12 -9.76 1.19
N LYS A 58 -14.77 -10.48 0.27
CA LYS A 58 -14.74 -11.95 0.22
C LYS A 58 -13.38 -12.55 -0.17
N ASP A 59 -12.49 -11.75 -0.76
CA ASP A 59 -11.15 -12.19 -1.16
C ASP A 59 -10.15 -12.05 0.00
N PHE A 60 -10.58 -11.47 1.13
CA PHE A 60 -9.82 -11.40 2.35
C PHE A 60 -10.10 -12.64 3.21
N TYR A 61 -9.05 -13.41 3.48
CA TYR A 61 -9.09 -14.59 4.33
C TYR A 61 -8.08 -14.40 5.47
N GLU A 62 -8.55 -14.54 6.71
CA GLU A 62 -7.70 -14.50 7.88
C GLU A 62 -7.38 -15.95 8.29
N GLU A 63 -6.24 -16.47 7.84
CA GLU A 63 -5.66 -17.69 8.41
C GLU A 63 -4.82 -17.28 9.63
N HIS A 64 -5.32 -17.60 10.82
CA HIS A 64 -4.63 -17.34 12.09
C HIS A 64 -3.24 -18.00 12.11
N GLU A 65 -2.18 -17.21 11.86
CA GLU A 65 -0.86 -17.23 12.54
C GLU A 65 0.15 -16.32 11.79
N ASN A 66 -0.14 -15.03 11.60
CA ASN A 66 0.90 -14.08 11.18
C ASN A 66 0.67 -12.69 11.78
N SER A 67 0.79 -12.57 13.11
CA SER A 67 0.88 -11.29 13.82
C SER A 67 2.22 -10.56 13.61
N ILE A 68 3.00 -10.91 12.58
CA ILE A 68 4.37 -10.39 12.38
C ILE A 68 4.38 -8.92 11.91
N ILE A 69 3.22 -8.36 11.54
CA ILE A 69 3.16 -6.98 11.01
C ILE A 69 3.14 -5.92 12.12
N GLU A 70 2.89 -6.28 13.38
CA GLU A 70 2.86 -5.31 14.49
C GLU A 70 4.23 -5.03 15.13
N GLU A 71 5.25 -5.89 14.93
CA GLU A 71 6.51 -5.75 15.67
C GLU A 71 7.52 -4.78 15.02
N TYR A 72 7.35 -4.42 13.74
CA TYR A 72 8.29 -3.54 13.02
C TYR A 72 7.80 -2.10 12.82
N LEU A 73 6.55 -1.81 13.18
CA LEU A 73 5.97 -0.50 13.05
C LEU A 73 5.42 -0.07 14.41
N GLN A 74 6.33 0.43 15.26
CA GLN A 74 5.96 1.39 16.29
C GLN A 74 5.20 2.54 15.60
N PHE A 75 3.87 2.49 15.70
CA PHE A 75 2.98 3.63 15.52
C PHE A 75 2.90 4.43 16.82
#